data_AF-A0A944G1V5-F1
#
_entry.id   AF-A0A944G1V5-F1
#
_cell.length_a   1.000
_cell.length_b   1.000
_cell.length_c   1.000
_cell.angle_alpha   90.00
_cell.angle_beta   90.00
_cell.angle_gamma   90.00
#
_symmetry.space_group_name_H-M   'P 1'
#
loop_
_entity.id
_entity.type
_entity.pdbx_description
1 polymer ?
#
loop_
_entity_poly.entity_id
_entity_poly.type
_entity_poly.pdbx_seq_one_letter_code
_entity_poly.pdbx_strand_id
1 'polypeptide(L)'
;MNFLTDCSEVMNNYLSLDKGERVPLGVTLHLITCKECRNQVRALKRAEKIARAPLEIPVAMDDFSIEAVMAKIAPNYNSTKNPISIAKWIVGGIAMILFMLTFGLSNYCTANKTVMITFYTLFAGCVTAYCAMFIGTNMDFFVKLMETKKEPDDTVKTSL
;
A
#
# COMPACT_ATOMS: atom_id res chain seq x y z
N MET A 1 30.76 11.93 15.67
CA MET A 1 29.56 11.40 16.37
C MET A 1 29.53 12.03 17.75
N ASN A 2 28.67 13.03 17.96
CA ASN A 2 28.55 13.69 19.26
C ASN A 2 27.64 12.83 20.14
N PHE A 3 28.21 12.23 21.19
CA PHE A 3 27.42 11.56 22.21
C PHE A 3 26.73 12.62 23.06
N LEU A 4 25.40 12.66 23.01
CA LEU A 4 24.58 13.51 23.88
C LEU A 4 24.76 13.05 25.33
N THR A 5 25.57 13.78 26.09
CA THR A 5 25.89 13.47 27.50
C THR A 5 24.88 14.08 28.47
N ASP A 6 24.16 15.13 28.07
CA ASP A 6 23.16 15.79 28.92
C ASP A 6 21.78 15.15 28.76
N CYS A 7 21.18 14.78 29.88
CA CYS A 7 19.83 14.22 29.96
C CYS A 7 18.77 15.21 29.44
N SER A 8 18.98 16.51 29.62
CA SER A 8 18.04 17.56 29.19
C SER A 8 17.94 17.64 27.66
N GLU A 9 19.09 17.61 27.00
CA GLU A 9 19.23 17.66 25.54
C GLU A 9 18.70 16.38 24.88
N VAL A 10 18.95 15.22 25.49
CA VAL A 10 18.40 13.93 25.05
C VAL A 10 16.87 13.93 25.11
N MET A 11 16.28 14.47 26.19
CA MET A 11 14.83 14.52 26.32
C MET A 11 14.19 15.52 25.36
N ASN A 12 14.80 16.69 25.13
CA ASN A 12 14.32 17.64 24.13
C ASN A 12 14.34 17.04 22.72
N ASN A 13 15.42 16.36 22.33
CA ASN A 13 15.48 15.65 21.05
C ASN A 13 14.46 14.50 20.98
N TYR A 14 14.17 13.83 22.10
CA TYR A 14 13.13 12.81 22.14
C TYR A 14 11.73 13.41 21.93
N LEU A 15 11.45 14.56 22.54
CA LEU A 15 10.16 15.26 22.47
C LEU A 15 9.94 16.00 21.14
N SER A 16 10.99 16.32 20.39
CA SER A 16 10.87 16.93 19.07
C SER A 16 10.51 15.93 17.96
N LEU A 17 10.61 14.61 18.22
CA LEU A 17 10.25 13.57 17.27
C LEU A 17 8.72 13.37 17.23
N ASP A 18 8.17 13.20 16.02
CA ASP A 18 6.75 12.87 15.87
C ASP A 18 6.49 11.35 16.04
N LYS A 19 5.22 10.97 16.25
CA LYS A 19 4.83 9.58 16.47
C LYS A 19 5.19 8.70 15.27
N GLY A 20 6.10 7.75 15.50
CA GLY A 20 6.53 6.77 14.50
C GLY A 20 7.82 7.17 13.77
N GLU A 21 8.38 8.33 14.07
CA GLU A 21 9.66 8.75 13.55
C GLU A 21 10.82 7.94 14.14
N ARG A 22 11.89 7.75 13.37
CA ARG A 22 13.05 6.97 13.83
C ARG A 22 13.83 7.75 14.87
N VAL A 23 13.92 7.19 16.08
CA VAL A 23 14.74 7.78 17.15
C VAL A 23 16.22 7.75 16.73
N PRO A 24 16.94 8.87 16.78
CA PRO A 24 18.36 8.91 16.43
C PRO A 24 19.17 8.03 17.40
N LEU A 25 20.18 7.35 16.85
CA LEU A 25 20.96 6.33 17.57
C LEU A 25 21.61 6.85 18.87
N GLY A 26 22.01 8.13 18.90
CA GLY A 26 22.57 8.77 20.10
C GLY A 26 21.58 8.83 21.27
N VAL A 27 20.31 9.16 20.99
CA VAL A 27 19.24 9.18 22.00
C VAL A 27 18.89 7.76 22.44
N THR A 28 18.84 6.80 21.51
CA THR A 28 18.60 5.39 21.86
C THR A 28 19.67 4.85 22.80
N LEU A 29 20.94 5.13 22.53
CA LEU A 29 22.04 4.65 23.35
C LEU A 29 22.02 5.26 24.76
N HIS A 30 21.69 6.55 24.88
CA HIS A 30 21.52 7.21 26.18
C HIS A 30 20.33 6.64 26.97
N LEU A 31 19.20 6.33 26.32
CA LEU A 31 18.04 5.69 26.97
C LEU A 31 18.33 4.25 27.43
N ILE A 32 19.33 3.60 26.83
CA ILE A 32 19.80 2.26 27.26
C ILE A 32 20.69 2.36 28.50
N THR A 33 21.44 3.42 28.69
CA THR A 33 22.38 3.58 29.80
C THR A 33 21.78 4.34 30.99
N CYS A 34 21.01 5.40 30.74
CA CYS A 34 20.43 6.26 31.77
C CYS A 34 19.05 5.73 32.24
N LYS A 35 18.95 5.38 33.53
CA LYS A 35 17.70 4.90 34.15
C LYS A 35 16.63 6.00 34.25
N GLU A 36 17.05 7.23 34.49
CA GLU A 36 16.15 8.37 34.69
C GLU A 36 15.41 8.72 33.40
N CYS A 37 16.15 8.97 32.31
CA CYS A 37 15.56 9.24 30.99
C CYS A 37 14.67 8.08 30.52
N ARG A 38 15.06 6.83 30.79
CA ARG A 38 14.23 5.66 30.48
C ARG A 38 12.90 5.67 31.23
N ASN A 39 12.91 6.04 32.51
CA ASN A 39 11.68 6.08 33.32
C ASN A 39 10.75 7.20 32.85
N GLN A 40 11.29 8.37 32.49
CA GLN A 40 10.51 9.49 31.95
C GLN A 40 9.86 9.13 30.62
N VAL A 41 10.59 8.54 29.67
CA VAL A 41 10.01 8.07 28.40
C VAL A 41 8.92 7.02 28.61
N ARG A 42 9.10 6.11 29.58
CA ARG A 42 8.07 5.12 29.94
C ARG A 42 6.82 5.78 30.53
N ALA A 43 6.99 6.80 31.37
CA ALA A 43 5.87 7.56 31.92
C ALA A 43 5.10 8.30 30.81
N LEU A 44 5.80 8.95 29.88
CA LEU A 44 5.20 9.59 28.71
C LEU A 44 4.39 8.61 27.86
N LYS A 45 4.95 7.45 27.53
CA LYS A 45 4.23 6.40 26.77
C LYS A 45 2.98 5.88 27.50
N ARG A 46 3.03 5.79 28.84
CA ARG A 46 1.86 5.40 29.64
C ARG A 46 0.78 6.49 29.61
N ALA A 47 1.17 7.75 29.81
CA ALA A 47 0.25 8.88 29.75
C ALA A 47 -0.41 8.97 28.36
N GLU A 48 0.37 8.80 27.29
CA GLU A 48 -0.14 8.75 25.92
C GLU A 48 -1.14 7.61 25.72
N LYS A 49 -0.82 6.40 26.20
CA LYS A 49 -1.73 5.25 26.10
C LYS A 49 -3.06 5.51 26.83
N ILE A 50 -3.01 6.11 28.02
CA ILE A 50 -4.20 6.46 28.79
C ILE A 50 -5.00 7.54 28.08
N ALA A 51 -4.34 8.57 27.53
CA ALA A 51 -4.98 9.62 26.76
C ALA A 51 -5.60 9.12 25.44
N ARG A 52 -5.03 8.06 24.84
CA ARG A 52 -5.54 7.44 23.61
C ARG A 52 -6.75 6.54 23.84
N ALA A 53 -6.86 5.89 25.00
CA ALA A 53 -7.95 4.97 25.32
C ALA A 53 -9.37 5.53 25.06
N PRO A 54 -9.73 6.77 25.46
CA PRO A 54 -11.04 7.34 25.14
C PRO A 54 -11.22 7.75 23.67
N LEU A 55 -10.14 7.85 22.89
CA LEU A 55 -10.18 8.16 21.45
C LEU A 55 -10.22 6.88 20.59
N GLU A 56 -9.96 5.70 21.15
CA GLU A 56 -10.16 4.40 20.50
C GLU A 56 -11.64 3.98 20.52
N ILE A 57 -12.54 4.93 20.27
CA ILE A 57 -13.91 4.59 19.92
C ILE A 57 -13.81 3.90 18.56
N PRO A 58 -14.29 2.65 18.41
CA PRO A 58 -14.41 2.03 17.10
C PRO A 58 -15.49 2.81 16.35
N VAL A 59 -15.08 3.88 15.67
CA VAL A 59 -15.90 4.49 14.65
C VAL A 59 -16.04 3.40 13.60
N ALA A 60 -17.23 2.84 13.48
CA ALA A 60 -17.58 2.07 12.30
C ALA A 60 -17.35 3.03 11.13
N MET A 61 -16.22 2.86 10.45
CA MET A 61 -15.94 3.52 9.19
C MET A 61 -16.79 2.79 8.15
N ASP A 62 -18.10 2.99 8.26
CA ASP A 62 -19.04 2.64 7.22
C ASP A 62 -18.79 3.56 6.03
N ASP A 63 -18.75 2.98 4.83
CA ASP A 63 -18.42 3.69 3.59
C ASP A 63 -19.27 4.97 3.40
N PHE A 64 -20.49 4.99 3.96
CA PHE A 64 -21.41 6.12 3.95
C PHE A 64 -20.93 7.33 4.78
N SER A 65 -20.34 7.11 5.96
CA SER A 65 -19.86 8.23 6.79
C SER A 65 -18.61 8.87 6.18
N ILE A 66 -17.74 8.07 5.56
CA ILE A 66 -16.58 8.54 4.82
C ILE A 66 -17.02 9.30 3.57
N GLU A 67 -17.98 8.78 2.80
CA GLU A 67 -18.48 9.41 1.59
C GLU A 67 -19.19 10.75 1.88
N ALA A 68 -19.96 10.83 2.97
CA ALA A 68 -20.61 12.06 3.40
C ALA A 68 -19.61 13.15 3.82
N VAL A 69 -18.53 12.77 4.50
CA VAL A 69 -17.46 13.70 4.89
C VAL A 69 -16.64 14.12 3.68
N MET A 70 -16.29 13.18 2.80
CA MET A 70 -15.53 13.46 1.57
C MET A 70 -16.33 14.34 0.60
N ALA A 71 -17.64 14.14 0.46
CA ALA A 71 -18.51 15.00 -0.35
C ALA A 71 -18.53 16.45 0.16
N LYS A 72 -18.31 16.67 1.46
CA LYS A 72 -18.29 18.00 2.08
C LYS A 72 -16.95 18.71 1.94
N ILE A 73 -15.84 17.97 1.88
CA ILE A 73 -14.47 18.53 1.85
C ILE A 73 -13.94 18.61 0.41
N ALA A 74 -14.34 17.68 -0.45
CA ALA A 74 -13.91 17.59 -1.83
C ALA A 74 -15.13 17.27 -2.72
N PRO A 75 -15.85 18.29 -3.23
CA PRO A 75 -17.06 18.08 -4.05
C PRO A 75 -16.79 17.37 -5.39
N ASN A 76 -15.52 17.25 -5.79
CA ASN A 76 -15.07 16.49 -6.96
C ASN A 76 -14.48 15.12 -6.60
N TYR A 77 -14.62 14.66 -5.34
CA TYR A 77 -14.13 13.35 -4.92
C TYR A 77 -14.98 12.24 -5.53
N ASN A 78 -14.42 11.60 -6.55
CA ASN A 78 -15.04 10.46 -7.20
C ASN A 78 -14.71 9.19 -6.41
N SER A 79 -15.57 8.86 -5.43
CA SER A 79 -15.51 7.65 -4.58
C SER A 79 -15.49 6.34 -5.39
N THR A 80 -15.83 6.40 -6.68
CA THR A 80 -15.89 5.24 -7.57
C THR A 80 -14.51 4.68 -7.96
N LYS A 81 -13.39 5.30 -7.55
CA LYS A 81 -12.06 4.66 -7.62
C LYS A 81 -11.89 3.66 -6.48
N ASN A 82 -12.68 2.60 -6.48
CA ASN A 82 -12.29 1.35 -5.85
C ASN A 82 -11.45 0.57 -6.88
N PRO A 83 -10.11 0.71 -6.93
CA PRO A 83 -9.31 -0.14 -7.80
C PRO A 83 -9.59 -1.58 -7.38
N ILE A 84 -10.16 -2.37 -8.28
CA ILE A 84 -10.31 -3.81 -8.07
C ILE A 84 -8.92 -4.32 -7.73
N SER A 85 -8.75 -4.84 -6.51
CA SER A 85 -7.45 -5.28 -6.00
C SER A 85 -6.76 -6.18 -7.03
N ILE A 86 -5.49 -5.87 -7.34
CA ILE A 86 -4.65 -6.61 -8.30
C ILE A 86 -4.65 -8.12 -7.97
N ALA A 87 -4.78 -8.48 -6.68
CA ALA A 87 -4.91 -9.86 -6.24
C ALA A 87 -6.14 -10.57 -6.83
N LYS A 88 -7.30 -9.90 -6.93
CA LYS A 88 -8.52 -10.46 -7.53
C LYS A 88 -8.35 -10.71 -9.03
N TRP A 89 -7.60 -9.84 -9.72
CA TRP A 89 -7.21 -10.06 -11.11
C TRP A 89 -6.31 -11.29 -11.23
N ILE A 90 -5.25 -11.40 -10.44
CA ILE A 90 -4.36 -12.58 -10.47
C ILE A 90 -5.14 -13.89 -10.29
N VAL A 91 -6.07 -13.93 -9.33
CA VAL A 91 -6.93 -15.10 -9.10
C VAL A 91 -7.79 -15.41 -10.34
N GLY A 92 -8.38 -14.39 -10.98
CA GLY A 92 -9.13 -14.55 -12.21
C GLY A 92 -8.28 -15.12 -13.36
N GLY A 93 -7.04 -14.66 -13.52
CA GLY A 93 -6.10 -15.16 -14.52
C GLY A 93 -5.72 -16.63 -14.28
N ILE A 94 -5.43 -17.00 -13.03
CA ILE A 94 -5.15 -18.39 -12.64
C ILE A 94 -6.35 -19.29 -12.93
N ALA A 95 -7.57 -18.86 -12.59
CA ALA A 95 -8.79 -19.60 -12.88
C ALA A 95 -8.99 -19.81 -14.40
N MET A 96 -8.66 -18.81 -15.23
CA MET A 96 -8.73 -18.89 -16.70
C MET A 96 -7.76 -19.93 -17.26
N ILE A 97 -6.52 -19.96 -16.76
CA ILE A 97 -5.50 -20.95 -17.14
C ILE A 97 -5.95 -22.36 -16.74
N LEU A 98 -6.44 -22.54 -15.52
CA LEU A 98 -6.94 -23.83 -15.04
C LEU A 98 -8.10 -24.34 -15.90
N PHE A 99 -9.03 -23.46 -16.28
CA PHE A 99 -10.16 -23.82 -17.13
C PHE A 99 -9.71 -24.20 -18.56
N MET A 100 -8.69 -23.53 -19.10
CA MET A 100 -8.09 -23.92 -20.38
C MET A 100 -7.41 -25.30 -20.29
N LEU A 101 -6.70 -25.58 -19.20
CA LEU A 101 -6.00 -26.86 -19.00
C LEU A 101 -6.98 -28.02 -18.80
N THR A 102 -8.03 -27.85 -17.99
CA THR A 102 -9.04 -28.90 -17.79
C THR A 102 -9.77 -29.22 -19.09
N PHE A 103 -10.14 -28.20 -19.87
CA PHE A 103 -10.79 -28.42 -21.16
C PHE A 103 -9.82 -29.02 -22.19
N GLY A 104 -8.58 -28.54 -22.26
CA GLY A 104 -7.55 -29.06 -23.18
C GLY A 104 -7.22 -30.53 -22.93
N LEU A 105 -7.12 -30.94 -21.66
CA LEU A 105 -6.90 -32.33 -21.27
C LEU A 105 -8.14 -33.20 -21.52
N SER A 106 -9.34 -32.70 -21.22
CA SER A 106 -10.60 -33.45 -21.41
C SER A 106 -10.92 -33.70 -22.88
N ASN A 107 -10.59 -32.75 -23.75
CA ASN A 107 -10.83 -32.87 -25.20
C ASN A 107 -9.69 -33.57 -25.95
N TYR A 108 -8.57 -33.88 -25.29
CA TYR A 108 -7.49 -34.66 -25.89
C TYR A 108 -7.95 -36.09 -26.26
N CYS A 109 -8.90 -36.64 -25.50
CA CYS A 109 -9.51 -37.95 -25.77
C CYS A 109 -10.53 -37.92 -26.93
N THR A 110 -11.05 -36.74 -27.30
CA THR A 110 -12.12 -36.58 -28.28
C THR A 110 -11.53 -35.91 -29.53
N ALA A 111 -11.05 -36.71 -30.48
CA ALA A 111 -10.20 -36.34 -31.62
C ALA A 111 -10.81 -35.39 -32.69
N ASN A 112 -11.78 -34.54 -32.33
CA ASN A 112 -12.44 -33.60 -33.25
C ASN A 112 -11.64 -32.29 -33.39
N LYS A 113 -10.80 -32.23 -34.43
CA LYS A 113 -9.93 -31.08 -34.73
C LYS A 113 -10.69 -29.75 -34.86
N THR A 114 -11.89 -29.76 -35.43
CA THR A 114 -12.71 -28.55 -35.60
C THR A 114 -13.14 -27.95 -34.26
N VAL A 115 -13.53 -28.79 -33.30
CA VAL A 115 -13.94 -28.33 -31.96
C VAL A 115 -12.76 -27.73 -31.20
N MET A 116 -11.57 -28.35 -31.32
CA MET A 116 -10.32 -27.80 -30.78
C MET A 116 -10.00 -26.42 -31.33
N ILE A 117 -10.02 -26.24 -32.65
CA ILE A 117 -9.69 -24.96 -33.29
C ILE A 117 -10.66 -23.86 -32.85
N THR A 118 -11.97 -24.11 -32.90
CA THR A 118 -12.98 -23.12 -32.49
C THR A 118 -12.82 -22.74 -31.01
N PHE A 119 -12.57 -23.72 -30.14
CA PHE A 119 -12.34 -23.48 -28.72
C PHE A 119 -11.11 -22.59 -28.46
N TYR A 120 -9.96 -22.90 -29.07
CA TYR A 120 -8.75 -22.09 -28.89
C TYR A 120 -8.90 -20.67 -29.43
N THR A 121 -9.60 -20.48 -30.55
CA THR A 121 -9.86 -19.14 -31.09
C THR A 121 -10.74 -18.30 -30.17
N LEU A 122 -11.77 -18.90 -29.55
CA LEU A 122 -12.62 -18.22 -28.58
C LEU A 122 -11.82 -17.79 -27.34
N PHE A 123 -10.99 -18.70 -26.81
CA PHE A 123 -10.12 -18.41 -25.67
C PHE A 123 -9.10 -17.34 -25.96
N ALA A 124 -8.47 -17.35 -27.14
CA ALA A 124 -7.55 -16.29 -27.55
C ALA A 124 -8.23 -14.91 -27.51
N GLY A 125 -9.49 -14.82 -27.96
CA GLY A 125 -10.30 -13.61 -27.84
C GLY A 125 -10.56 -13.21 -26.40
N CYS A 126 -11.02 -14.14 -25.56
CA CYS A 126 -11.28 -13.89 -24.14
C CYS A 126 -10.02 -13.44 -23.38
N VAL A 127 -8.88 -14.08 -23.61
CA VAL A 127 -7.59 -13.72 -22.99
C VAL A 127 -7.16 -12.33 -23.44
N THR A 128 -7.29 -12.02 -24.73
CA THR A 128 -6.93 -10.69 -25.25
C THR A 128 -7.78 -9.59 -24.61
N ALA A 129 -9.10 -9.78 -24.55
CA ALA A 129 -10.01 -8.85 -23.88
C ALA A 129 -9.70 -8.71 -22.38
N TYR A 130 -9.40 -9.83 -21.72
CA TYR A 130 -9.02 -9.86 -20.31
C TYR A 130 -7.73 -9.07 -20.04
N CYS A 131 -6.69 -9.26 -20.87
CA CYS A 131 -5.44 -8.51 -20.79
C CYS A 131 -5.66 -7.00 -21.02
N ALA A 132 -6.48 -6.63 -22.00
CA ALA A 132 -6.81 -5.22 -22.27
C ALA A 132 -7.54 -4.57 -21.07
N MET A 133 -8.50 -5.28 -20.48
CA MET A 133 -9.24 -4.80 -19.31
C MET A 133 -8.35 -4.71 -18.07
N PHE A 134 -7.43 -5.68 -17.89
CA PHE A 134 -6.44 -5.65 -16.82
C PHE A 134 -5.52 -4.43 -16.93
N ILE A 135 -4.99 -4.13 -18.12
CA ILE A 135 -4.13 -2.97 -18.34
C ILE A 135 -4.90 -1.67 -18.12
N GLY A 136 -6.11 -1.54 -18.68
CA GLY A 136 -6.91 -0.32 -18.56
C GLY A 136 -7.32 -0.01 -17.12
N THR A 137 -7.71 -1.02 -16.34
CA THR A 137 -8.11 -0.83 -14.94
C THR A 137 -6.93 -0.56 -14.00
N ASN A 138 -5.72 -0.95 -14.39
CA ASN A 138 -4.49 -0.73 -13.61
C ASN A 138 -3.59 0.38 -14.18
N MET A 139 -4.05 1.13 -15.20
CA MET A 139 -3.24 2.18 -15.85
C MET A 139 -2.75 3.26 -14.87
N ASP A 140 -3.56 3.60 -13.86
CA ASP A 140 -3.19 4.57 -12.82
C ASP A 140 -1.90 4.19 -12.07
N PHE A 141 -1.58 2.89 -11.94
CA PHE A 141 -0.32 2.43 -11.36
C PHE A 141 0.86 2.65 -12.31
N PHE A 142 0.67 2.37 -13.60
CA PHE A 142 1.71 2.53 -14.62
C PHE A 142 2.06 4.00 -14.86
N VAL A 143 1.08 4.90 -14.84
CA VAL A 143 1.31 6.35 -14.97
C VAL A 143 2.15 6.87 -13.79
N LYS A 144 1.78 6.52 -12.55
CA LYS A 144 2.53 6.90 -11.35
C LYS A 144 3.97 6.37 -11.35
N LEU A 145 4.19 5.16 -11.87
CA LEU A 145 5.52 4.59 -12.03
C LEU A 145 6.36 5.39 -13.04
N MET A 146 5.77 5.87 -14.13
CA MET A 146 6.47 6.71 -15.10
C MET A 146 6.80 8.10 -14.54
N GLU A 147 5.89 8.70 -13.77
CA GLU A 147 6.12 9.98 -13.10
C GLU A 147 7.25 9.89 -12.06
N THR A 148 7.24 8.85 -11.22
CA THR A 148 8.27 8.62 -10.19
C THR A 148 9.66 8.39 -10.82
N LYS A 149 9.71 7.79 -12.01
CA LYS A 149 10.98 7.53 -12.71
C LYS A 149 11.53 8.77 -13.44
N LYS A 150 10.71 9.81 -13.65
CA LYS A 150 11.12 11.07 -14.27
C LYS A 150 11.82 12.01 -13.27
N GLU A 151 11.56 11.86 -11.98
CA GLU A 151 12.05 12.75 -10.94
C GLU A 151 13.54 12.62 -10.49
N PRO A 152 14.36 11.60 -10.86
CA PRO A 152 15.74 11.52 -10.37
C PRO A 152 16.83 12.18 -11.25
N ASP A 153 16.53 12.82 -12.40
CA ASP A 153 17.58 13.35 -13.31
C ASP A 153 17.45 14.83 -13.74
N ASP A 154 16.50 15.61 -13.19
CA ASP A 154 16.37 17.04 -13.55
C ASP A 154 16.91 18.00 -12.47
N THR A 155 17.27 17.51 -11.26
CA THR A 155 17.79 18.34 -10.16
C THR A 155 19.32 18.45 -10.10
N VAL A 156 20.06 17.74 -10.96
CA VAL A 156 21.54 17.74 -10.97
C VAL A 156 22.14 18.67 -12.04
N LYS A 157 21.34 19.22 -12.98
CA LYS A 157 21.88 20.02 -14.10
C LYS A 157 21.68 21.54 -13.99
N THR A 158 21.15 22.06 -12.88
CA THR A 158 20.88 23.51 -12.73
C THR A 158 21.78 24.22 -11.73
N SER A 159 22.87 23.58 -11.29
CA SER A 159 23.92 24.22 -10.48
C SER A 159 25.31 24.02 -11.11
N LEU A 160 25.54 24.70 -12.23
CA LEU A 160 26.89 25.01 -12.76
C LEU A 160 26.85 26.32 -13.53
#